data_AF-A0A151RUF9-F1
#
_entry.id   AF-A0A151RUF9-F1
#
_cell.length_a   1.000
_cell.length_b   1.000
_cell.length_c   1.000
_cell.angle_alpha   90.00
_cell.angle_beta   90.00
_cell.angle_gamma   90.00
#
_symmetry.space_group_name_H-M   'P 1'
#
loop_
_entity.id
_entity.type
_entity.pdbx_description
1 polymer ?
#
loop_
_entity_poly.entity_id
_entity_poly.type
_entity_poly.pdbx_seq_one_letter_code
_entity_poly.pdbx_strand_id
1 'polypeptide(L)' 'MLYVPDFSFNLFFISKFLSSLNYKLTFSGLLCQIQELSTMKIVGLAKLQQGLYHLV' A
#
# COMPACT_ATOMS: atom_id res chain seq x y z
N MET A 1 -10.34 2.00 -26.19
CA MET A 1 -9.81 3.20 -25.51
C MET A 1 -9.77 2.90 -24.02
N LEU A 2 -8.57 2.88 -23.42
CA LEU A 2 -8.39 2.74 -21.97
C LEU A 2 -8.41 4.15 -21.36
N TYR A 3 -9.47 4.47 -20.63
CA TYR A 3 -9.55 5.70 -19.84
C TYR A 3 -8.82 5.46 -18.52
N VAL A 4 -7.69 6.13 -18.32
CA VAL A 4 -7.08 6.24 -16.99
C VAL A 4 -7.76 7.42 -16.31
N PRO A 5 -8.55 7.20 -15.24
CA PRO A 5 -9.13 8.30 -14.48
C PRO A 5 -8.01 9.16 -13.92
N ASP A 6 -8.15 10.47 -14.00
CA ASP A 6 -7.24 11.42 -13.36
C ASP A 6 -7.44 11.29 -11.84
N PHE A 7 -6.65 10.43 -11.20
CA PHE A 7 -6.69 10.22 -9.77
C PHE A 7 -5.83 11.29 -9.09
N SER A 8 -6.43 12.09 -8.21
CA SER A 8 -5.72 13.05 -7.34
C SER A 8 -4.86 12.37 -6.27
N PHE A 9 -4.75 11.05 -6.31
CA PHE A 9 -4.04 10.21 -5.36
C PHE A 9 -2.81 9.60 -6.03
N ASN A 10 -1.66 9.66 -5.36
CA ASN A 10 -0.44 9.00 -5.83
C ASN A 10 -0.64 7.47 -5.73
N LEU A 11 -0.88 6.82 -6.87
CA LEU A 11 -0.95 5.37 -6.96
C LEU A 11 0.46 4.79 -6.85
N PHE A 12 0.71 4.05 -5.77
CA PHE A 12 1.96 3.32 -5.60
C PHE A 12 1.80 1.88 -6.08
N PHE A 13 2.69 1.45 -6.98
CA PHE A 13 2.73 0.05 -7.41
C PHE A 13 3.46 -0.78 -6.34
N ILE A 14 2.69 -1.52 -5.54
CA ILE A 14 3.19 -2.27 -4.39
C ILE A 14 4.33 -3.22 -4.74
N SER A 15 4.24 -3.95 -5.85
CA SER A 15 5.30 -4.89 -6.24
C SER A 15 6.64 -4.20 -6.52
N LYS A 16 6.62 -2.99 -7.08
CA LYS A 16 7.82 -2.19 -7.37
C LYS A 16 8.38 -1.53 -6.11
N PHE A 17 7.51 -1.16 -5.18
CA PHE A 17 7.89 -0.62 -3.87
C PHE A 17 8.55 -1.70 -2.99
N LEU A 18 7.92 -2.88 -2.90
CA LEU A 18 8.45 -4.03 -2.16
C LEU A 18 9.76 -4.58 -2.74
N SER A 19 9.98 -4.46 -4.05
CA SER A 19 11.25 -4.87 -4.66
C SER A 19 12.39 -3.90 -4.40
N SER A 20 12.08 -2.61 -4.21
CA SER A 20 13.08 -1.55 -4.02
C SER A 20 13.39 -1.26 -2.56
N LEU A 21 12.49 -1.62 -1.65
CA LEU A 21 12.57 -1.27 -0.23
C LEU A 21 12.23 -2.49 0.62
N ASN A 22 12.96 -2.69 1.72
CA ASN A 22 12.76 -3.79 2.67
C ASN A 22 11.52 -3.58 3.55
N TYR A 23 10.36 -3.43 2.92
CA TYR A 23 9.06 -3.40 3.60
C TYR A 23 8.30 -4.69 3.31
N LYS A 24 7.36 -5.01 4.18
CA LYS A 24 6.41 -6.10 4.06
C LYS A 24 5.01 -5.53 4.24
N LEU A 25 4.14 -5.84 3.29
CA LEU A 25 2.73 -5.49 3.34
C LEU A 25 1.92 -6.72 3.76
N THR A 26 1.18 -6.62 4.85
CA THR A 26 0.31 -7.68 5.34
C THR A 26 -1.15 -7.24 5.20
N PHE A 27 -1.91 -7.93 4.36
CA PHE A 27 -3.33 -7.65 4.14
C PHE A 27 -4.18 -8.51 5.07
N SER A 28 -4.98 -7.86 5.91
CA SER A 28 -5.92 -8.49 6.85
C SER A 28 -7.32 -7.93 6.61
N GLY A 29 -8.04 -8.53 5.65
CA GLY A 29 -9.41 -8.15 5.31
C GLY A 29 -9.54 -6.70 4.85
N LEU A 30 -10.00 -5.82 5.75
CA LEU A 30 -10.21 -4.40 5.49
C LEU A 30 -9.00 -3.52 5.82
N LEU A 31 -7.94 -4.10 6.36
CA LEU A 31 -6.74 -3.38 6.76
C LEU A 31 -5.52 -3.95 6.04
N CYS A 32 -4.55 -3.10 5.82
CA CYS A 32 -3.24 -3.45 5.31
C CYS A 32 -2.20 -2.81 6.25
N GLN A 33 -1.23 -3.60 6.66
CA GLN A 33 -0.15 -3.14 7.54
C GLN A 33 1.14 -3.10 6.75
N ILE A 34 1.86 -1.98 6.87
CA ILE A 34 3.19 -1.82 6.28
C ILE A 34 4.18 -1.97 7.42
N GLN A 35 4.96 -3.05 7.34
CA GLN A 35 6.01 -3.36 8.29
C GLN A 35 7.36 -3.18 7.62
N GLU A 36 8.27 -2.46 8.27
CA GLU A 36 9.66 -2.42 7.87
C GLU A 36 10.37 -3.69 8.33
N LEU A 37 11.03 -4.41 7.42
CA LEU A 37 11.69 -5.68 7.75
C LEU A 37 13.00 -5.50 8.51
N SER A 38 13.68 -4.36 8.34
CA SER A 38 14.95 -4.06 9.04
C SER A 38 14.76 -3.88 10.54
N THR A 39 13.69 -3.19 10.97
CA THR A 39 13.39 -2.90 12.37
C THR A 39 12.25 -3.77 12.93
N MET A 40 11.59 -4.56 12.07
CA MET A 40 10.33 -5.27 12.35
C MET A 40 9.20 -4.35 12.84
N LYS A 41 9.31 -3.04 12.63
CA LYS A 41 8.36 -2.04 13.11
C LYS A 41 7.24 -1.81 12.08
N ILE A 42 6.01 -1.65 12.55
CA ILE A 42 4.91 -1.20 11.70
C ILE A 42 5.10 0.30 11.45
N VAL A 43 5.31 0.68 10.20
CA VAL A 43 5.54 2.06 9.76
C VAL A 43 4.29 2.72 9.18
N GLY A 44 3.27 1.93 8.83
CA GLY A 44 2.03 2.46 8.29
C GLY A 44 0.88 1.48 8.36
N LEU A 45 -0.33 2.04 8.38
CA LEU A 45 -1.58 1.30 8.27
C LEU A 45 -2.34 1.88 7.09
N ALA A 46 -2.92 1.00 6.29
CA ALA A 46 -3.81 1.36 5.21
C ALA A 46 -5.15 0.65 5.41
N LYS A 47 -6.23 1.30 4.98
CA LYS A 47 -7.60 0.82 5.11
C LYS A 47 -8.22 0.64 3.75
N LEU A 48 -8.92 -0.47 3.55
CA LEU A 48 -9.70 -0.71 2.34
C LEU A 48 -10.86 0.29 2.29
N GLN A 49 -10.86 1.13 1.27
CA GLN A 49 -11.88 2.10 0.98
C GLN A 49 -12.17 2.05 -0.52
N GLN A 50 -13.42 1.77 -0.89
CA GLN A 50 -13.87 1.76 -2.29
C GLN A 50 -13.04 0.85 -3.23
N GLY A 51 -12.49 -0.26 -2.71
CA GLY A 51 -11.67 -1.20 -3.48
C GLY A 51 -10.18 -0.88 -3.54
N LEU A 52 -9.75 0.23 -2.93
CA LEU A 52 -8.34 0.64 -2.81
C LEU A 52 -7.91 0.65 -1.35
N TYR A 53 -6.64 0.39 -1.07
CA TYR A 53 -6.08 0.58 0.27
C TYR A 53 -5.56 2.01 0.41
N HIS A 54 -6.20 2.79 1.26
CA HIS A 54 -5.84 4.17 1.57
C HIS A 54 -4.94 4.18 2.80
N LEU A 55 -3.73 4.72 2.68
CA LEU A 55 -2.86 4.97 3.84
C LEU A 55 -3.58 5.97 4.78
N VAL A 56 -3.64 5.64 6.08
CA VAL A 56 -4.27 6.46 7.11
C VAL A 56 -3.22 7.21 7.91
#